data_AF-A0A917MGH3-F1
#
_entry.id   AF-A0A917MGH3-F1
#
_cell.length_a   1.000
_cell.length_b   1.000
_cell.length_c   1.000
_cell.angle_alpha   90.00
_cell.angle_beta   90.00
_cell.angle_gamma   90.00
#
_symmetry.space_group_name_H-M   'P 1'
#
loop_
_entity.id
_entity.type
_entity.pdbx_description
1 polymer ?
#
loop_
_entity_poly.entity_id
_entity_poly.type
_entity_poly.pdbx_seq_one_letter_code
_entity_poly.pdbx_strand_id
1 'polypeptide(L)'
;MANDIAKAMLRNLLLGKWAAEKLGLSGEAADVFGEAFARGDGDPLGQDVYGRLRKQFDEAGVSISDGAILGAIEELTTKSGNAMPSRTGGSGAGAEMMLKRKLVSR
;
A
#
# COMPACT_ATOMS: atom_id res chain seq x y z
N MET A 1 11.93 -10.78 -8.08
CA MET A 1 12.83 -9.91 -7.30
C MET A 1 12.65 -8.43 -7.65
N ALA A 2 13.00 -7.95 -8.87
CA ALA A 2 12.83 -6.52 -9.20
C ALA A 2 11.37 -6.01 -9.09
N ASN A 3 10.40 -6.85 -9.48
CA ASN A 3 8.97 -6.51 -9.38
C ASN A 3 8.45 -6.50 -7.93
N ASP A 4 9.10 -7.24 -7.03
CA ASP A 4 8.71 -7.34 -5.61
C ASP A 4 9.17 -6.09 -4.85
N ILE A 5 10.39 -5.62 -5.14
CA ILE A 5 10.92 -4.36 -4.58
C ILE A 5 10.03 -3.19 -5.01
N ALA A 6 9.68 -3.11 -6.30
CA ALA A 6 8.77 -2.07 -6.78
C ALA A 6 7.42 -2.13 -6.03
N LYS A 7 6.88 -3.33 -5.79
CA LYS A 7 5.60 -3.54 -5.08
C LYS A 7 5.69 -3.09 -3.63
N ALA A 8 6.78 -3.40 -2.96
CA ALA A 8 7.04 -2.93 -1.60
C ALA A 8 7.22 -1.42 -1.53
N MET A 9 7.90 -0.81 -2.50
CA MET A 9 8.04 0.65 -2.59
C MET A 9 6.69 1.35 -2.79
N LEU A 10 5.83 0.83 -3.67
CA LEU A 10 4.49 1.37 -3.88
C LEU A 10 3.63 1.27 -2.61
N ARG A 11 3.68 0.12 -1.93
CA ARG A 11 3.01 -0.06 -0.62
C ARG A 11 3.49 0.97 0.39
N ASN A 12 4.81 1.14 0.52
CA ASN A 12 5.38 2.07 1.48
C ASN A 12 5.03 3.52 1.14
N LEU A 13 5.00 3.89 -0.14
CA LEU A 13 4.59 5.22 -0.59
C LEU A 13 3.13 5.52 -0.24
N LEU A 14 2.23 4.58 -0.52
CA LEU A 14 0.81 4.72 -0.17
C LEU A 14 0.62 4.84 1.34
N LEU A 15 1.37 4.07 2.14
CA LEU A 15 1.31 4.13 3.60
C LEU A 15 1.87 5.44 4.16
N GLY A 16 2.94 5.97 3.56
CA GLY A 16 3.46 7.27 3.94
C GLY A 16 2.46 8.39 3.63
N LYS A 17 1.80 8.35 2.47
CA LYS A 17 0.71 9.29 2.14
C LYS A 17 -0.45 9.20 3.15
N TRP A 18 -0.91 7.99 3.45
CA TRP A 18 -1.95 7.77 4.45
C TRP A 18 -1.54 8.32 5.82
N ALA A 19 -0.29 8.10 6.25
CA ALA A 19 0.22 8.64 7.50
C ALA A 19 0.24 10.16 7.49
N ALA A 20 0.73 10.77 6.40
CA ALA A 20 0.73 12.21 6.21
C ALA A 20 -0.68 12.81 6.33
N GLU A 21 -1.70 12.19 5.74
CA GLU A 21 -3.09 12.62 5.89
C GLU A 21 -3.55 12.57 7.37
N LYS A 22 -3.15 11.55 8.12
CA LYS A 22 -3.44 11.45 9.57
C LYS A 22 -2.68 12.47 10.41
N LEU A 23 -1.52 12.92 9.93
CA LEU A 23 -0.76 14.02 10.52
C LEU A 23 -1.31 15.41 10.11
N GLY A 24 -2.35 15.47 9.29
CA GLY A 24 -2.90 16.73 8.78
C GLY A 24 -2.12 17.35 7.62
N LEU A 25 -1.19 16.60 7.02
CA LEU A 25 -0.49 16.99 5.80
C LEU A 25 -1.36 16.63 4.59
N SER A 26 -1.32 17.45 3.54
CA SER A 26 -2.13 17.24 2.33
C SER A 26 -1.45 17.82 1.10
N GLY A 27 -1.87 17.36 -0.08
CA GLY A 27 -1.29 17.78 -1.36
C GLY A 27 0.20 17.42 -1.43
N GLU A 28 1.02 18.37 -1.87
CA GLU A 28 2.46 18.17 -2.08
C GLU A 28 3.19 17.70 -0.82
N ALA A 29 2.79 18.18 0.37
CA ALA A 29 3.40 17.74 1.63
C ALA A 29 3.17 16.26 1.91
N ALA A 30 2.00 15.72 1.53
CA ALA A 30 1.71 14.30 1.68
C ALA A 30 2.45 13.45 0.64
N ASP A 31 2.63 13.95 -0.58
CA ASP A 31 3.46 13.33 -1.61
C ASP A 31 4.92 13.23 -1.16
N VAL A 32 5.52 14.34 -0.74
CA VAL A 32 6.92 14.39 -0.28
C VAL A 32 7.13 13.48 0.93
N PHE A 33 6.23 13.50 1.91
CA PHE A 33 6.30 12.60 3.06
C PHE A 33 6.17 11.13 2.64
N GLY A 34 5.24 10.83 1.74
CA GLY A 34 5.04 9.50 1.17
C GLY A 34 6.29 8.95 0.48
N GLU A 35 6.92 9.76 -0.37
CA GLU A 35 8.15 9.40 -1.07
C GLU A 35 9.34 9.21 -0.12
N ALA A 36 9.50 10.10 0.86
CA ALA A 36 10.51 9.96 1.90
C ALA A 36 10.33 8.66 2.71
N PHE A 37 9.08 8.35 3.08
CA PHE A 37 8.74 7.13 3.81
C PHE A 37 8.96 5.86 2.97
N ALA A 38 8.64 5.93 1.67
CA ALA A 38 8.84 4.86 0.71
C ALA A 38 10.31 4.50 0.52
N ARG A 39 11.15 5.52 0.42
CA ARG A 39 12.60 5.38 0.28
C ARG A 39 13.20 4.83 1.57
N GLY A 40 12.91 5.47 2.71
CA GLY A 40 13.52 5.17 4.01
C GLY A 40 15.04 4.97 3.93
N ASP A 41 15.60 4.27 4.91
CA ASP A 41 17.05 4.04 5.03
C ASP A 41 17.49 2.59 4.69
N GLY A 42 16.63 1.77 4.08
CA GLY A 42 16.91 0.33 3.93
C GLY A 42 16.13 -0.39 2.84
N ASP A 43 16.17 -1.73 2.86
CA ASP A 43 15.51 -2.57 1.87
C ASP A 43 13.96 -2.52 2.00
N PRO A 44 13.23 -2.13 0.94
CA PRO A 44 11.77 -2.02 0.98
C PRO A 44 11.04 -3.32 1.35
N LEU A 45 11.63 -4.48 1.03
CA LEU A 45 11.03 -5.79 1.31
C LEU A 45 11.12 -6.18 2.79
N GLY A 46 12.22 -5.87 3.45
CA GLY A 46 12.48 -6.20 4.86
C GLY A 46 12.20 -5.07 5.87
N GLN A 47 11.73 -3.91 5.42
CA GLN A 47 11.45 -2.77 6.30
C GLN A 47 10.30 -3.06 7.28
N ASP A 48 10.51 -2.76 8.56
CA ASP A 48 9.44 -2.72 9.56
C ASP A 48 8.55 -1.49 9.35
N VAL A 49 7.47 -1.71 8.60
CA VAL A 49 6.52 -0.65 8.23
C VAL A 49 5.65 -0.24 9.42
N TYR A 50 5.24 -1.22 10.24
CA TYR A 50 4.37 -0.97 11.39
C TYR A 50 5.09 -0.11 12.44
N GLY A 51 6.31 -0.51 12.84
CA GLY A 51 7.08 0.23 13.84
C GLY A 51 7.41 1.65 13.40
N ARG A 52 7.70 1.85 12.10
CA ARG A 52 7.91 3.19 11.55
C ARG A 52 6.65 4.05 11.58
N LEU A 53 5.50 3.52 11.15
CA LEU A 53 4.23 4.27 11.22
C LEU A 53 3.89 4.64 12.66
N ARG A 54 4.03 3.69 13.58
CA ARG A 54 3.81 3.92 15.01
C ARG A 54 4.72 5.02 15.53
N LYS A 55 6.01 4.99 15.19
CA LYS A 55 6.97 6.03 15.56
C LYS A 55 6.57 7.41 15.03
N GLN A 56 6.21 7.52 13.75
CA GLN A 56 5.78 8.80 13.17
C GLN A 56 4.56 9.38 13.89
N PHE A 57 3.61 8.54 14.29
CA PHE A 57 2.44 8.98 15.03
C PHE A 57 2.77 9.38 16.46
N ASP A 58 3.64 8.63 17.15
CA ASP A 58 4.11 8.96 18.49
C ASP A 58 4.87 10.31 18.50
N GLU A 59 5.77 10.52 17.52
CA GLU A 59 6.53 11.77 17.36
C GLU A 59 5.63 12.97 17.07
N ALA A 60 4.53 12.76 16.34
CA ALA A 60 3.55 13.80 16.06
C ALA A 60 2.46 13.95 17.15
N GLY A 61 2.47 13.10 18.19
CA GLY A 61 1.43 13.09 19.24
C GLY A 61 0.05 12.67 18.74
N VAL A 62 -0.03 11.94 17.61
CA VAL A 62 -1.30 11.46 17.03
C VAL A 62 -1.60 10.06 17.55
N SER A 63 -2.65 9.92 18.35
CA SER A 63 -3.10 8.61 18.85
C SER A 63 -3.91 7.86 17.81
N ILE A 64 -3.26 6.93 17.09
CA ILE A 64 -3.93 5.92 16.26
C ILE A 64 -3.84 4.54 16.91
N SER A 65 -4.94 3.78 16.86
CA SER A 65 -5.00 2.41 17.33
C SER A 65 -4.21 1.44 16.44
N ASP A 66 -3.60 0.43 17.05
CA ASP A 66 -2.78 -0.55 16.33
C ASP A 66 -3.58 -1.27 15.23
N GLY A 67 -4.85 -1.61 15.51
CA GLY A 67 -5.75 -2.20 14.51
C GLY A 67 -6.00 -1.31 13.29
N ALA A 68 -5.99 0.01 13.45
CA ALA A 68 -6.12 0.94 12.32
C ALA A 68 -4.84 1.00 11.47
N ILE A 69 -3.66 0.90 12.11
CA ILE A 69 -2.38 0.81 11.40
C ILE A 69 -2.31 -0.50 10.61
N LEU A 70 -2.66 -1.62 11.25
CA LEU A 70 -2.66 -2.93 10.62
C LEU A 70 -3.64 -3.01 9.45
N GLY A 71 -4.87 -2.50 9.62
CA GLY A 71 -5.86 -2.44 8.54
C GLY A 71 -5.38 -1.62 7.34
N ALA A 72 -4.73 -0.48 7.58
CA ALA A 72 -4.14 0.33 6.52
C ALA A 72 -3.01 -0.41 5.78
N ILE A 73 -2.15 -1.14 6.51
CA ILE A 73 -1.08 -1.95 5.91
C ILE A 73 -1.67 -3.05 5.02
N GLU A 74 -2.69 -3.77 5.48
CA GLU A 74 -3.34 -4.84 4.71
C GLU A 74 -4.02 -4.30 3.44
N GLU A 75 -4.78 -3.21 3.57
CA GLU A 75 -5.47 -2.57 2.47
C GLU A 75 -4.48 -2.08 1.40
N LEU A 76 -3.44 -1.36 1.81
CA LEU A 76 -2.49 -0.74 0.88
C LEU A 76 -1.51 -1.77 0.28
N THR A 77 -1.23 -2.87 0.98
CA THR A 77 -0.51 -4.02 0.42
C THR A 77 -1.32 -4.65 -0.72
N THR A 78 -2.61 -4.87 -0.50
CA THR A 78 -3.53 -5.41 -1.52
C THR A 78 -3.62 -4.49 -2.73
N LYS A 79 -3.79 -3.18 -2.49
CA LYS A 79 -3.87 -2.15 -3.56
C LYS A 79 -2.60 -2.11 -4.41
N SER A 80 -1.44 -2.19 -3.79
CA SER A 80 -0.13 -2.19 -4.47
C SER A 80 0.07 -3.46 -5.30
N GLY A 81 -0.38 -4.61 -4.78
CA GLY A 81 -0.35 -5.89 -5.49
C GLY A 81 -1.24 -5.90 -6.73
N ASN A 82 -2.44 -5.30 -6.66
CA ASN A 82 -3.36 -5.24 -7.78
C ASN A 82 -2.89 -4.23 -8.87
N ALA A 83 -2.28 -3.12 -8.45
CA ALA A 83 -1.73 -2.13 -9.38
C ALA A 83 -0.50 -2.65 -10.15
N MET A 84 0.25 -3.59 -9.57
CA MET A 84 1.36 -4.27 -10.22
C MET A 84 1.10 -5.77 -10.30
N PRO A 85 0.30 -6.22 -11.29
CA PRO A 85 0.17 -7.63 -11.56
C PRO A 85 1.55 -8.17 -11.90
N SER A 86 2.10 -8.98 -11.00
CA SER A 86 3.32 -9.72 -11.25
C SER A 86 3.09 -10.59 -12.46
N ARG A 87 3.84 -10.36 -13.53
CA ARG A 87 3.87 -11.19 -14.73
C ARG A 87 4.64 -12.48 -14.43
N THR A 88 4.19 -13.22 -13.41
CA THR A 88 4.64 -14.57 -13.09
C THR A 88 3.40 -15.43 -13.15
N GLY A 89 3.19 -16.07 -14.30
CA GLY A 89 2.12 -17.05 -14.48
C GLY A 89 2.30 -18.23 -13.52
N GLY A 90 1.20 -18.68 -12.93
CA GLY A 90 1.15 -19.84 -12.04
C GLY A 90 -0.18 -20.00 -11.33
N SER A 91 -1.21 -20.35 -12.12
CA SER A 91 -2.44 -21.10 -11.79
C SER A 91 -3.06 -21.00 -10.38
N GLY A 92 -4.30 -20.50 -10.35
CA GLY A 92 -5.32 -21.05 -9.44
C GLY A 92 -6.04 -20.08 -8.52
N ALA A 93 -6.63 -19.00 -9.02
CA ALA A 93 -7.87 -18.40 -8.49
C ALA A 93 -8.20 -17.15 -9.32
N GLY A 94 -9.38 -17.12 -9.94
CA GLY A 94 -9.79 -16.03 -10.83
C GLY A 94 -10.65 -16.49 -12.00
N ALA A 95 -10.97 -17.78 -12.09
CA ALA A 95 -12.10 -18.27 -12.87
C ALA A 95 -13.40 -18.03 -12.07
N GLU A 96 -13.70 -16.79 -11.70
CA GLU A 96 -15.02 -16.43 -11.21
C GLU A 96 -15.20 -14.92 -11.36
N MET A 97 -16.38 -14.54 -11.85
CA MET A 97 -16.84 -13.16 -12.13
C MET A 97 -16.48 -12.59 -13.51
N MET A 98 -17.20 -13.07 -14.53
CA MET A 98 -18.21 -12.27 -15.27
C MET A 98 -18.48 -12.85 -16.67
N LEU A 99 -18.96 -14.10 -16.74
CA LEU A 99 -19.76 -14.54 -17.87
C LEU A 99 -21.24 -14.32 -17.54
N LYS A 100 -21.83 -13.25 -18.10
CA LYS A 100 -23.23 -13.17 -18.58
C LYS A 100 -23.58 -11.71 -18.88
N ARG A 101 -23.40 -11.28 -20.13
CA ARG A 101 -24.25 -10.22 -20.68
C ARG A 101 -24.64 -10.51 -22.14
N LYS A 102 -25.85 -11.09 -22.25
CA LYS A 102 -26.84 -10.91 -23.31
C LYS A 102 -26.43 -11.22 -24.76
N LEU A 103 -26.58 -12.49 -25.15
CA LEU A 103 -26.97 -12.86 -26.51
C LEU A 103 -28.51 -12.99 -26.55
N VAL A 104 -29.18 -11.87 -26.85
CA VAL A 104 -30.51 -11.85 -27.47
C VAL A 104 -30.45 -10.79 -28.56
N SER A 105 -30.29 -11.27 -29.80
CA SER A 105 -30.75 -10.61 -31.02
C SER A 105 -30.57 -11.60 -32.15
N ARG A 106 -31.62 -12.38 -32.40
CA ARG A 106 -32.18 -12.70 -33.72
C ARG A 106 -33.49 -13.41 -33.51
#